data_AF-A0A670IBK2-F1
#
_entry.id   AF-A0A670IBK2-F1
#
_cell.length_a   1.000
_cell.length_b   1.000
_cell.length_c   1.000
_cell.angle_alpha   90.00
_cell.angle_beta   90.00
_cell.angle_gamma   90.00
#
_symmetry.space_group_name_H-M   'P 1'
#
loop_
_entity.id
_entity.type
_entity.pdbx_description
1 polymer ?
#
loop_
_entity_poly.entity_id
_entity_poly.type
_entity_poly.pdbx_seq_one_letter_code
_entity_poly.pdbx_strand_id
1 'polypeptide(L)'
;IILIQALGLILIISLLSYCSRIMASVAERTFIAIKPDGVQRGLVGEIIKRFERKGFKLVAMKFMHASEDLLSEHYSDLKDRPFFAGLVKYMHSGPVVAMVWQGLNVVKTGRVMLGETNPADSKPGTIRGDFCVQVGR
;
A
#
# COMPACT_ATOMS: atom_id res chain seq x y z
N ILE A 1 -4.90 -30.00 41.82
CA ILE A 1 -5.97 -28.99 41.59
C ILE A 1 -5.38 -27.66 41.11
N ILE A 2 -4.45 -27.03 41.85
CA ILE A 2 -3.79 -25.76 41.46
C ILE A 2 -3.00 -25.86 40.14
N LEU A 3 -2.29 -26.98 39.91
CA LEU A 3 -1.50 -27.19 38.67
C LEU A 3 -2.36 -27.32 37.40
N ILE A 4 -3.55 -27.93 37.52
CA ILE A 4 -4.51 -28.08 36.41
C ILE A 4 -5.14 -26.72 36.06
N GLN A 5 -5.40 -25.88 37.08
CA GLN A 5 -5.87 -24.50 36.87
C GLN A 5 -4.79 -23.59 36.24
N ALA A 6 -3.52 -23.77 36.61
CA ALA A 6 -2.41 -23.02 36.01
C ALA A 6 -2.20 -23.36 34.53
N LEU A 7 -2.28 -24.64 34.15
CA LEU A 7 -2.19 -25.06 32.74
C LEU A 7 -3.37 -24.53 31.90
N GLY A 8 -4.58 -24.53 32.46
CA GLY A 8 -5.75 -23.92 31.81
C GLY A 8 -5.58 -22.41 31.58
N LEU A 9 -5.04 -21.68 32.56
CA LEU A 9 -4.80 -20.25 32.46
C LEU A 9 -3.70 -19.91 31.42
N ILE A 10 -2.61 -20.69 31.38
CA ILE A 10 -1.53 -20.52 30.39
C ILE A 10 -2.06 -20.76 28.96
N LEU A 11 -2.90 -21.79 28.76
CA LEU A 11 -3.50 -22.07 27.46
C LEU A 11 -4.42 -20.92 27.00
N ILE A 12 -5.22 -20.38 27.90
CA ILE A 12 -6.10 -19.23 27.62
C ILE A 12 -5.29 -17.99 27.28
N ILE A 13 -4.24 -17.66 28.04
CA ILE A 13 -3.37 -16.50 27.76
C ILE A 13 -2.66 -16.67 26.41
N SER A 14 -2.16 -17.88 26.11
CA SER A 14 -1.53 -18.17 24.82
C SER A 14 -2.52 -18.01 23.65
N LEU A 15 -3.75 -18.52 23.81
CA LEU A 15 -4.81 -18.41 22.80
C LEU A 15 -5.25 -16.95 22.59
N LEU A 16 -5.37 -16.16 23.67
CA LEU A 16 -5.72 -14.74 23.60
C LEU A 16 -4.60 -13.91 22.95
N SER A 17 -3.34 -14.21 23.26
CA SER A 17 -2.17 -13.57 22.63
C SER A 17 -2.10 -13.90 21.14
N TYR A 18 -2.34 -15.16 20.77
CA TYR A 18 -2.40 -15.59 19.37
C TYR A 18 -3.55 -14.92 18.61
N CYS A 19 -4.75 -14.89 19.19
CA CYS A 19 -5.91 -14.23 18.61
C CYS A 19 -5.69 -12.72 18.43
N SER A 20 -5.11 -12.05 19.44
CA SER A 20 -4.74 -10.63 19.36
C SER A 20 -3.73 -10.36 18.23
N ARG A 21 -2.73 -11.23 18.05
CA ARG A 21 -1.75 -11.12 16.95
C ARG A 21 -2.40 -11.30 15.58
N ILE A 22 -3.34 -12.24 15.44
CA ILE A 22 -4.11 -12.42 14.20
C ILE A 22 -4.99 -11.19 13.93
N MET A 23 -5.67 -10.67 14.94
CA MET A 23 -6.53 -9.51 14.79
C MET A 23 -5.73 -8.28 14.37
N ALA A 24 -4.56 -8.07 14.98
CA ALA A 24 -3.64 -7.00 14.61
C ALA A 24 -3.13 -7.15 13.17
N SER A 25 -2.82 -8.37 12.72
CA SER A 25 -2.34 -8.61 11.36
C SER A 25 -3.43 -8.47 10.30
N VAL A 26 -4.68 -8.85 10.59
CA VAL A 26 -5.84 -8.63 9.71
C VAL A 26 -6.28 -7.16 9.69
N ALA A 27 -5.93 -6.40 10.74
CA ALA A 27 -6.13 -4.96 10.81
C ALA A 27 -5.00 -4.13 10.18
N GLU A 28 -3.92 -4.76 9.68
CA GLU A 28 -2.83 -4.04 9.01
C GLU A 28 -3.37 -3.21 7.84
N ARG A 29 -2.87 -1.98 7.70
CA ARG A 29 -3.25 -1.04 6.66
C ARG A 29 -2.03 -0.59 5.87
N THR A 30 -2.24 -0.34 4.59
CA THR A 30 -1.22 0.26 3.73
C THR A 30 -1.82 1.38 2.89
N PHE A 31 -1.01 2.40 2.65
CA PHE A 31 -1.32 3.50 1.75
C PHE A 31 -0.87 3.16 0.33
N ILE A 32 -1.77 3.28 -0.63
CA ILE A 32 -1.51 3.10 -2.06
C ILE A 32 -2.04 4.32 -2.80
N ALA A 33 -1.20 4.94 -3.63
CA ALA A 33 -1.60 6.06 -4.46
C ALA A 33 -1.46 5.71 -5.94
N ILE A 34 -2.50 5.98 -6.72
CA ILE A 34 -2.43 6.00 -8.18
C ILE A 34 -1.95 7.39 -8.58
N LYS A 35 -0.79 7.41 -9.24
CA LYS A 35 -0.08 8.62 -9.68
C LYS A 35 -0.79 9.28 -10.88
N PRO A 36 -0.43 10.54 -11.24
CA PRO A 36 -1.12 11.27 -12.31
C PRO A 36 -1.19 10.52 -13.65
N ASP A 37 -0.13 9.82 -14.04
CA ASP A 37 -0.09 8.99 -15.25
C ASP A 37 -1.11 7.84 -15.22
N GLY A 38 -1.24 7.17 -14.07
CA GLY A 38 -2.22 6.09 -13.91
C GLY A 38 -3.66 6.59 -13.98
N VAL A 39 -3.91 7.80 -13.49
CA VAL A 39 -5.21 8.47 -13.61
C VAL A 39 -5.50 8.86 -15.04
N GLN A 40 -4.58 9.57 -15.71
CA GLN A 40 -4.72 10.02 -17.09
C GLN A 40 -4.93 8.86 -18.07
N ARG A 41 -4.33 7.71 -17.80
CA ARG A 41 -4.46 6.50 -18.62
C ARG A 41 -5.68 5.65 -18.29
N GLY A 42 -6.55 6.08 -17.36
CA GLY A 42 -7.77 5.36 -17.01
C GLY A 42 -7.54 4.05 -16.25
N LEU A 43 -6.39 3.88 -15.58
CA LEU A 43 -6.03 2.63 -14.90
C LEU A 43 -6.61 2.49 -13.48
N VAL A 44 -7.38 3.48 -13.02
CA VAL A 44 -7.91 3.53 -11.64
C VAL A 44 -8.73 2.28 -11.31
N GLY A 45 -9.72 1.95 -12.16
CA GLY A 45 -10.58 0.79 -11.94
C GLY A 45 -9.82 -0.53 -12.00
N GLU A 46 -8.85 -0.66 -12.91
CA GLU A 46 -8.06 -1.89 -13.06
C GLU A 46 -7.17 -2.14 -11.85
N ILE A 47 -6.55 -1.09 -11.30
CA ILE A 47 -5.73 -1.20 -10.08
C ILE A 47 -6.61 -1.58 -8.89
N ILE A 48 -7.73 -0.87 -8.66
CA ILE A 48 -8.66 -1.17 -7.56
C ILE A 48 -9.13 -2.62 -7.64
N LYS A 49 -9.58 -3.04 -8.83
CA LYS A 49 -10.04 -4.41 -9.10
C LYS A 49 -9.02 -5.47 -8.71
N ARG A 50 -7.71 -5.24 -8.91
CA ARG A 50 -6.68 -6.20 -8.50
C ARG A 50 -6.59 -6.35 -6.98
N PHE A 51 -6.69 -5.26 -6.22
CA PHE A 51 -6.68 -5.31 -4.76
C PHE A 51 -7.97 -5.93 -4.20
N GLU A 52 -9.13 -5.60 -4.77
CA GLU A 52 -10.41 -6.21 -4.38
C GLU A 52 -10.42 -7.71 -4.67
N ARG A 53 -10.00 -8.14 -5.87
CA ARG A 53 -9.91 -9.57 -6.24
C ARG A 53 -8.92 -10.34 -5.38
N LYS A 54 -7.90 -9.67 -4.82
CA LYS A 54 -6.99 -10.28 -3.86
C LYS A 54 -7.65 -10.53 -2.50
N GLY A 55 -8.76 -9.84 -2.20
CA GLY A 55 -9.48 -9.92 -0.94
C GLY A 55 -9.11 -8.83 0.06
N PHE A 56 -8.39 -7.78 -0.35
CA PHE A 56 -8.13 -6.64 0.53
C PHE A 56 -9.36 -5.74 0.62
N LYS A 57 -9.54 -5.14 1.80
CA LYS A 57 -10.65 -4.21 2.06
C LYS A 57 -10.20 -2.79 1.78
N LEU A 58 -10.89 -2.09 0.89
CA LEU A 58 -10.75 -0.64 0.73
C LEU A 58 -11.39 0.04 1.95
N VAL A 59 -10.61 0.81 2.72
CA VAL A 59 -11.11 1.49 3.94
C VAL A 59 -11.17 3.01 3.80
N ALA A 60 -10.43 3.58 2.86
CA ALA A 60 -10.52 5.00 2.49
C ALA A 60 -10.08 5.20 1.04
N MET A 61 -10.69 6.15 0.36
CA MET A 61 -10.30 6.57 -0.99
C MET A 61 -10.59 8.07 -1.17
N LYS A 62 -9.69 8.78 -1.83
CA LYS A 62 -9.87 10.19 -2.20
C LYS A 62 -9.25 10.47 -3.56
N PHE A 63 -10.05 11.04 -4.47
CA PHE A 63 -9.57 11.66 -5.69
C PHE A 63 -9.19 13.11 -5.37
N MET A 64 -7.95 13.52 -5.64
CA MET A 64 -7.50 14.86 -5.29
C MET A 64 -6.32 15.32 -6.14
N HIS A 65 -6.19 16.64 -6.27
CA HIS A 65 -4.95 17.28 -6.71
C HIS A 65 -4.16 17.66 -5.47
N ALA A 66 -3.02 17.02 -5.22
CA ALA A 66 -2.22 17.27 -4.01
C ALA A 66 -1.38 18.56 -4.18
N SER A 67 -1.27 19.38 -3.14
CA SER A 67 -0.41 20.56 -3.14
C SER A 67 1.08 20.16 -3.10
N GLU A 68 1.96 21.03 -3.58
CA GLU A 68 3.41 20.81 -3.50
C GLU A 68 3.89 20.68 -2.04
N ASP A 69 3.30 21.42 -1.11
CA ASP A 69 3.62 21.32 0.33
C ASP A 69 3.32 19.92 0.87
N LEU A 70 2.13 19.39 0.59
CA LEU A 70 1.72 18.05 1.02
C LEU A 70 2.62 16.96 0.40
N LEU A 71 2.99 17.14 -0.87
CA LEU A 71 3.88 16.20 -1.57
C LEU A 71 5.31 16.27 -1.03
N SER A 72 5.79 17.46 -0.71
CA SER A 72 7.12 17.67 -0.13
C SER A 72 7.22 17.07 1.27
N GLU A 73 6.17 17.20 2.07
CA GLU A 73 6.06 16.53 3.37
C GLU A 73 6.02 15.00 3.21
N HIS A 74 5.17 14.49 2.30
CA HIS A 74 5.03 13.06 2.03
C HIS A 74 6.34 12.40 1.56
N TYR A 75 7.16 13.12 0.79
CA TYR A 75 8.45 12.66 0.27
C TYR A 75 9.66 13.21 1.02
N SER A 76 9.48 13.72 2.25
CA SER A 76 10.54 14.38 3.03
C SER A 76 11.80 13.52 3.22
N ASP A 77 11.66 12.20 3.32
CA ASP A 77 12.79 11.23 3.37
C ASP A 77 13.68 11.25 2.11
N LEU A 78 13.18 11.79 1.00
CA LEU A 78 13.87 11.88 -0.28
C LEU A 78 14.42 13.28 -0.58
N LYS A 79 14.29 14.26 0.34
CA LYS A 79 14.64 15.66 0.11
C LYS A 79 16.06 15.89 -0.42
N ASP A 80 17.01 15.07 0.02
CA ASP A 80 18.44 15.19 -0.34
C ASP A 80 18.77 14.44 -1.64
N ARG A 81 17.77 13.80 -2.29
CA ARG A 81 17.95 13.09 -3.55
C ARG A 81 17.87 14.06 -4.73
N PRO A 82 18.73 13.92 -5.75
CA PRO A 82 18.77 14.86 -6.88
C PRO A 82 17.47 14.91 -7.71
N PHE A 83 16.61 13.90 -7.58
CA PHE A 83 15.33 13.83 -8.29
C PHE A 83 14.14 14.33 -7.46
N PHE A 84 14.34 14.82 -6.22
CA PHE A 84 13.25 15.21 -5.32
C PHE A 84 12.33 16.29 -5.92
N ALA A 85 12.91 17.40 -6.38
CA ALA A 85 12.14 18.50 -6.96
C ALA A 85 11.35 18.05 -8.20
N GLY A 86 11.96 17.19 -9.04
CA GLY A 86 11.28 16.58 -10.18
C GLY A 86 10.12 15.68 -9.76
N LEU A 87 10.30 14.86 -8.72
CA LEU A 87 9.26 13.99 -8.18
C LEU A 87 8.06 14.78 -7.65
N VAL A 88 8.29 15.84 -6.87
CA VAL A 88 7.22 16.70 -6.35
C VAL A 88 6.46 17.36 -7.50
N LYS A 89 7.18 17.96 -8.46
CA LYS A 89 6.58 18.58 -9.64
C LYS A 89 5.76 17.59 -10.47
N TYR A 90 6.29 16.39 -10.69
CA TYR A 90 5.59 15.31 -11.39
C TYR A 90 4.30 14.93 -10.67
N MET A 91 4.36 14.69 -9.36
CA MET A 91 3.19 14.31 -8.57
C MET A 91 2.16 15.45 -8.47
N HIS A 92 2.59 16.71 -8.55
CA HIS A 92 1.73 17.89 -8.60
C HIS A 92 1.15 18.16 -10.00
N SER A 93 1.64 17.51 -11.06
CA SER A 93 1.21 17.81 -12.45
C SER A 93 -0.24 17.40 -12.77
N GLY A 94 -0.89 16.62 -11.91
CA GLY A 94 -2.26 16.18 -12.12
C GLY A 94 -2.88 15.50 -10.90
N PRO A 95 -4.13 15.05 -11.03
CA PRO A 95 -4.84 14.41 -9.94
C PRO A 95 -4.26 13.02 -9.61
N VAL A 96 -4.38 12.64 -8.35
CA VAL A 96 -4.03 11.33 -7.81
C VAL A 96 -5.25 10.67 -7.17
N VAL A 97 -5.21 9.34 -7.06
CA VAL A 97 -6.16 8.59 -6.24
C VAL A 97 -5.42 8.02 -5.04
N ALA A 98 -5.62 8.64 -3.87
CA ALA A 98 -5.08 8.19 -2.61
C ALA A 98 -6.02 7.15 -1.99
N MET A 99 -5.49 5.98 -1.61
CA MET A 99 -6.27 4.87 -1.07
C MET A 99 -5.60 4.28 0.17
N VAL A 100 -6.43 3.71 1.05
CA VAL A 100 -5.98 2.88 2.17
C VAL A 100 -6.61 1.51 2.04
N TRP A 101 -5.76 0.49 2.02
CA TRP A 101 -6.16 -0.92 1.93
C TRP A 101 -5.85 -1.64 3.24
N GLN A 102 -6.75 -2.50 3.68
CA GLN A 102 -6.63 -3.28 4.91
C GLN A 102 -6.65 -4.78 4.62
N GLY A 103 -5.81 -5.53 5.34
CA GLY A 103 -5.87 -6.99 5.38
C GLY A 103 -4.55 -7.62 5.82
N LEU A 104 -4.54 -8.95 5.91
CA LEU A 104 -3.39 -9.71 6.36
C LEU A 104 -2.17 -9.48 5.45
N ASN A 105 -1.07 -8.98 6.03
CA ASN A 105 0.18 -8.69 5.32
C ASN A 105 -0.02 -7.77 4.09
N VAL A 106 -1.00 -6.86 4.14
CA VAL A 106 -1.37 -5.99 3.02
C VAL A 106 -0.20 -5.09 2.60
N VAL A 107 0.69 -4.69 3.51
CA VAL A 107 1.86 -3.88 3.17
C VAL A 107 2.83 -4.66 2.28
N LYS A 108 3.23 -5.85 2.73
CA LYS A 108 4.18 -6.71 2.00
C LYS A 108 3.56 -7.21 0.70
N THR A 109 2.32 -7.70 0.76
CA THR A 109 1.63 -8.26 -0.41
C THR A 109 1.31 -7.18 -1.43
N GLY A 110 0.92 -5.98 -0.99
CA GLY A 110 0.70 -4.83 -1.86
C GLY A 110 1.96 -4.45 -2.64
N ARG A 111 3.14 -4.44 -2.00
CA ARG A 111 4.43 -4.22 -2.70
C ARG A 111 4.70 -5.27 -3.77
N VAL A 112 4.47 -6.56 -3.47
CA VAL A 112 4.62 -7.65 -4.44
C VAL A 112 3.66 -7.48 -5.62
N MET A 113 2.41 -7.10 -5.37
CA MET A 113 1.42 -6.87 -6.42
C MET A 113 1.77 -5.67 -7.32
N LEU A 114 2.34 -4.62 -6.74
CA LEU A 114 2.78 -3.44 -7.49
C LEU A 114 3.94 -3.78 -8.44
N GLY A 115 4.86 -4.64 -8.03
CA GLY A 115 6.11 -4.92 -8.75
C GLY A 115 7.25 -4.01 -8.30
N GLU A 116 8.43 -4.18 -8.91
CA GLU A 116 9.63 -3.41 -8.59
C GLU A 116 9.47 -1.93 -8.94
N THR A 117 10.27 -1.05 -8.33
CA THR A 117 10.17 0.40 -8.60
C THR A 117 10.47 0.73 -10.06
N ASN A 118 11.43 0.03 -10.65
CA ASN A 118 11.71 0.08 -12.07
C ASN A 118 10.78 -0.90 -12.81
N PRO A 119 9.90 -0.43 -13.71
CA PRO A 119 9.01 -1.31 -14.45
C PRO A 119 9.73 -2.37 -15.28
N ALA A 120 10.94 -2.09 -15.78
CA ALA A 120 11.73 -3.06 -16.53
C ALA A 120 12.11 -4.31 -15.71
N ASP A 121 12.21 -4.16 -14.38
CA ASP A 121 12.51 -5.25 -13.44
C ASP A 121 11.23 -5.89 -12.88
N SER A 122 10.05 -5.36 -13.24
CA SER A 122 8.76 -5.86 -12.76
C SER A 122 8.29 -7.05 -13.58
N LYS A 123 7.93 -8.14 -12.89
CA LYS A 123 7.48 -9.38 -13.54
C LYS A 123 6.09 -9.21 -14.18
N PRO A 124 5.79 -9.92 -15.28
CA PRO A 124 4.44 -10.02 -15.81
C PRO A 124 3.43 -10.45 -14.74
N GLY A 125 2.24 -9.85 -14.75
CA GLY A 125 1.19 -10.02 -13.73
C GLY A 125 1.26 -9.02 -12.57
N THR A 126 2.37 -8.30 -12.40
CA THR A 126 2.43 -7.15 -11.48
C THR A 126 1.85 -5.90 -12.13
N ILE A 127 1.37 -4.95 -11.32
CA ILE A 127 0.75 -3.71 -11.85
C ILE A 127 1.75 -2.94 -12.73
N ARG A 128 2.99 -2.77 -12.28
CA ARG A 128 4.02 -2.07 -13.07
C ARG A 128 4.49 -2.88 -14.26
N GLY A 129 4.63 -4.20 -14.12
CA GLY A 129 5.03 -5.07 -15.24
C GLY A 129 4.01 -5.09 -16.38
N ASP A 130 2.71 -5.02 -16.05
CA ASP A 130 1.66 -5.06 -17.06
C ASP A 130 1.35 -3.69 -17.67
N PHE A 131 1.56 -2.60 -16.91
CA PHE A 131 1.06 -1.28 -17.30
C PHE A 131 2.12 -0.18 -17.40
N CYS A 132 3.37 -0.39 -17.01
CA CYS A 132 4.40 0.66 -17.03
C CYS A 132 5.60 0.24 -17.88
N VAL A 133 6.20 1.21 -18.58
CA VAL A 133 7.42 0.99 -19.39
C VAL A 133 8.62 1.69 -18.77
N GLN A 134 8.42 2.85 -18.14
CA GLN A 134 9.47 3.63 -17.49
C GLN A 134 9.01 4.14 -16.13
N VAL A 135 9.97 4.49 -15.27
CA VAL A 135 9.68 5.17 -14.01
C VAL A 135 9.12 6.56 -14.33
N GLY A 136 7.94 6.90 -13.79
CA GLY A 136 7.28 8.19 -14.04
C GLY A 136 8.23 9.37 -13.80
N ARG A 137 8.38 10.20 -14.84
CA ARG A 137 9.14 11.46 -14.86
C ARG A 137 8.20 12.59 -15.25
#